data_AF-A0A2D6XGK1-F1
#
_entry.id   AF-A0A2D6XGK1-F1
#
_cell.length_a   1.000
_cell.length_b   1.000
_cell.length_c   1.000
_cell.angle_alpha   90.00
_cell.angle_beta   90.00
_cell.angle_gamma   90.00
#
_symmetry.space_group_name_H-M   'P 1'
#
loop_
_entity.id
_entity.type
_entity.pdbx_description
1 polymer ?
#
loop_
_entity_poly.entity_id
_entity_poly.type
_entity_poly.pdbx_seq_one_letter_code
_entity_poly.pdbx_strand_id
1 'polypeptide(L)' 'MANFALTVTGKRAVTEQRAGGQAGAILYAIDERGPISLHEIAEATAQSPKAAQINIRKLHKARMIQTAPDMGDE' A
#
# COMPACT_ATOMS: atom_id res chain seq x y z
N MET A 1 -10.98 -16.74 -2.68
CA MET A 1 -9.87 -15.88 -3.16
C MET A 1 -9.25 -15.27 -1.92
N ALA A 2 -7.97 -15.53 -1.63
CA ALA A 2 -7.31 -14.91 -0.47
C ALA A 2 -7.18 -13.41 -0.75
N ASN A 3 -7.88 -12.59 0.04
CA ASN A 3 -7.65 -11.15 0.05
C ASN A 3 -6.31 -10.91 0.76
N PHE A 4 -5.52 -9.97 0.26
CA PHE A 4 -4.24 -9.59 0.86
C PHE A 4 -4.35 -8.13 1.27
N ALA A 5 -4.19 -7.85 2.55
CA ALA A 5 -4.19 -6.50 3.09
C ALA A 5 -2.75 -5.95 3.06
N LEU A 6 -2.58 -4.72 2.56
CA LEU A 6 -1.28 -4.06 2.49
C LEU A 6 -1.10 -3.16 3.72
N THR A 7 0.03 -3.30 4.40
CA THR A 7 0.38 -2.54 5.60
C THR A 7 1.73 -1.85 5.43
N VAL A 8 1.89 -0.64 5.98
CA VAL A 8 3.19 0.07 5.95
C VAL A 8 4.10 -0.48 7.04
N THR A 9 5.33 -0.85 6.68
CA THR A 9 6.30 -1.40 7.63
C THR A 9 7.18 -0.27 8.18
N GLY A 10 6.75 0.30 9.31
CA GLY A 10 7.53 1.24 10.12
C GLY A 10 7.29 2.72 9.81
N LYS A 11 7.16 3.52 10.88
CA LYS A 11 6.88 4.98 10.86
C LYS A 11 7.86 5.81 10.01
N ARG A 12 9.03 5.27 9.66
CA ARG A 12 10.06 5.94 8.83
C ARG A 12 9.77 5.91 7.32
N ALA A 13 9.00 4.93 6.82
CA ALA A 13 8.72 4.82 5.38
C ALA A 13 7.85 5.99 4.87
N VAL A 14 6.97 6.52 5.72
CA VAL A 14 6.07 7.64 5.43
C VAL A 14 6.81 8.99 5.44
N THR A 15 7.87 9.12 6.25
CA THR A 15 8.56 10.41 6.46
C THR A 15 9.56 10.77 5.36
N GLU A 16 10.30 9.78 4.82
CA GLU A 16 11.24 10.02 3.71
C GLU A 16 10.56 10.05 2.33
N GLN A 17 9.40 9.41 2.20
CA GLN A 17 8.62 9.39 0.96
C GLN A 17 7.42 10.35 0.99
N ARG A 18 7.63 11.56 1.52
CA ARG A 18 7.04 12.79 0.92
C ARG A 18 7.55 13.03 -0.52
N ALA A 19 8.25 12.08 -1.13
CA ALA A 19 8.61 12.09 -2.53
C ALA A 19 7.32 11.98 -3.37
N GLY A 20 6.91 13.11 -3.93
CA GLY A 20 5.67 13.26 -4.67
C GLY A 20 5.45 12.22 -5.77
N GLY A 21 4.17 12.01 -6.10
CA GLY A 21 3.72 11.08 -7.14
C GLY A 21 2.94 9.92 -6.56
N GLN A 22 2.77 8.89 -7.39
CA GLN A 22 1.81 7.82 -7.14
C GLN A 22 2.21 6.87 -6.00
N ALA A 23 3.50 6.62 -5.77
CA ALA A 23 3.95 5.76 -4.68
C ALA A 23 3.70 6.37 -3.29
N GLY A 24 3.90 7.68 -3.14
CA GLY A 24 3.58 8.40 -1.90
C GLY A 24 2.08 8.42 -1.60
N ALA A 25 1.24 8.54 -2.63
CA ALA A 25 -0.22 8.46 -2.47
C ALA A 25 -0.69 7.09 -1.95
N ILE A 26 -0.05 6.01 -2.41
CA ILE A 26 -0.34 4.64 -1.92
C ILE A 26 0.04 4.51 -0.44
N LEU A 27 1.24 4.97 -0.05
CA LEU A 27 1.68 4.91 1.34
C LEU A 27 0.80 5.75 2.26
N TYR A 28 0.41 6.95 1.82
CA TYR A 28 -0.50 7.81 2.57
C TYR A 28 -1.88 7.15 2.74
N ALA A 29 -2.43 6.54 1.69
CA ALA A 29 -3.71 5.85 1.77
C ALA A 29 -3.68 4.68 2.76
N ILE A 30 -2.59 3.91 2.78
CA ILE A 30 -2.41 2.80 3.74
C ILE A 30 -2.18 3.34 5.16
N ASP A 31 -1.46 4.44 5.33
CA ASP A 31 -1.21 5.04 6.66
C ASP A 31 -2.48 5.67 7.27
N GLU A 32 -3.30 6.33 6.44
CA GLU A 32 -4.55 6.99 6.84
C GLU A 32 -5.68 5.97 7.12
N ARG A 33 -5.78 4.91 6.31
CA ARG A 33 -6.89 3.94 6.39
C ARG A 33 -6.52 2.64 7.10
N GLY A 34 -5.24 2.40 7.37
CA GLY A 34 -4.75 1.13 7.86
C GLY A 34 -4.62 0.07 6.75
N PRO A 35 -4.68 -1.23 7.09
CA PRO A 35 -4.55 -2.31 6.12
C PRO A 35 -5.63 -2.21 5.03
N ILE A 36 -5.24 -1.92 3.79
CA ILE A 36 -6.19 -1.80 2.66
C ILE A 36 -5.77 -2.66 1.48
N SER A 37 -6.75 -3.03 0.65
CA SER A 37 -6.57 -3.87 -0.52
C SER A 37 -5.99 -3.11 -1.73
N LEU A 38 -5.49 -3.85 -2.72
CA LEU A 38 -5.03 -3.28 -4.00
C LEU A 38 -6.12 -2.43 -4.69
N HIS A 39 -7.39 -2.85 -4.60
CA HIS A 39 -8.51 -2.16 -5.23
C HIS A 39 -8.77 -0.81 -4.56
N GLU A 40 -8.82 -0.79 -3.23
CA GLU A 40 -8.99 0.43 -2.45
C GLU A 40 -7.81 1.39 -2.64
N ILE A 41 -6.60 0.88 -2.78
CA ILE A 41 -5.44 1.70 -3.12
C ILE A 41 -5.61 2.33 -4.51
N ALA A 42 -6.03 1.55 -5.51
CA ALA A 42 -6.24 2.05 -6.86
C ALA A 42 -7.32 3.14 -6.91
N GLU A 43 -8.41 2.98 -6.15
CA GLU A 43 -9.45 3.99 -5.98
C GLU A 43 -8.92 5.24 -5.27
N ALA A 44 -8.25 5.08 -4.13
CA ALA A 44 -7.73 6.19 -3.33
C ALA A 44 -6.67 7.02 -4.08
N THR A 45 -5.91 6.38 -4.97
CA THR A 45 -4.85 7.03 -5.75
C THR A 45 -5.26 7.40 -7.18
N ALA A 46 -6.54 7.16 -7.54
CA ALA A 46 -7.08 7.32 -8.90
C ALA A 46 -6.21 6.66 -9.97
N GLN A 47 -5.64 5.49 -9.66
CA GLN A 47 -4.77 4.72 -10.53
C GLN A 47 -5.51 3.55 -11.19
N SER A 48 -5.00 3.09 -12.34
CA SER A 48 -5.42 1.79 -12.84
C SER A 48 -4.90 0.67 -11.91
N PRO A 49 -5.64 -0.45 -11.74
CA PRO A 49 -5.21 -1.57 -10.88
C PRO A 49 -3.81 -2.10 -11.23
N LYS A 50 -3.48 -2.09 -12.53
CA LYS A 50 -2.16 -2.50 -13.03
C LYS A 50 -1.05 -1.54 -12.60
N ALA A 51 -1.29 -0.23 -12.64
CA ALA A 51 -0.33 0.77 -12.20
C ALA A 51 -0.12 0.72 -10.67
N ALA A 52 -1.22 0.59 -9.91
CA ALA A 52 -1.17 0.40 -8.46
C ALA A 52 -0.37 -0.86 -8.10
N GLN A 53 -0.61 -1.98 -8.79
CA GLN A 53 0.12 -3.23 -8.55
C GLN A 53 1.62 -3.11 -8.83
N ILE A 54 2.03 -2.39 -9.89
CA ILE A 54 3.45 -2.14 -10.19
C ILE A 54 4.10 -1.33 -9.05
N ASN A 55 3.42 -0.28 -8.57
CA ASN A 55 3.93 0.56 -7.50
C ASN A 55 4.02 -0.19 -6.16
N ILE A 56 2.99 -0.96 -5.81
CA ILE A 56 2.99 -1.85 -4.64
C ILE A 56 4.16 -2.84 -4.71
N ARG A 57 4.41 -3.43 -5.88
CA ARG A 57 5.53 -4.37 -6.03
C ARG A 57 6.89 -3.69 -5.84
N LYS A 58 7.04 -2.42 -6.25
CA LYS A 58 8.25 -1.62 -5.99
C LYS A 58 8.39 -1.31 -4.50
N LEU A 59 7.32 -0.86 -3.85
CA LEU A 59 7.27 -0.57 -2.42
C LEU A 59 7.56 -1.82 -1.57
N HIS A 60 7.03 -2.97 -1.97
CA HIS A 60 7.29 -4.26 -1.31
C HIS A 60 8.75 -4.69 -1.48
N LYS A 61 9.34 -4.56 -2.68
CA LYS A 61 10.78 -4.80 -2.89
C LYS A 61 11.66 -3.87 -2.07
N ALA A 62 11.23 -2.63 -1.89
CA ALA A 62 11.89 -1.65 -1.03
C ALA A 62 11.62 -1.88 0.48
N ARG A 63 10.88 -2.93 0.85
CA ARG A 63 10.47 -3.25 2.22
C ARG A 63 9.72 -2.11 2.93
N MET A 64 9.00 -1.29 2.16
CA MET A 64 8.20 -0.19 2.68
C MET A 64 6.78 -0.62 3.05
N ILE A 65 6.27 -1.66 2.38
CA ILE A 65 4.97 -2.26 2.66
C ILE A 65 5.11 -3.78 2.79
N GLN A 66 4.30 -4.37 3.65
CA GLN A 66 4.12 -5.80 3.80
C GLN A 66 2.70 -6.18 3.39
N THR A 67 2.60 -7.23 2.59
CA THR A 67 1.33 -7.93 2.38
C THR A 67 1.07 -8.79 3.61
N ALA A 68 0.17 -8.36 4.49
CA ALA A 68 -0.36 -9.24 5.50
C ALA A 68 -1.31 -10.22 4.80
N PRO A 69 -1.25 -11.53 5.10
CA PRO A 69 -2.42 -12.36 4.88
C PRO A 69 -3.56 -11.73 5.69
N ASP A 70 -4.75 -11.65 5.10
CA ASP A 70 -5.97 -11.21 5.78
C ASP A 70 -6.09 -11.98 7.09
N MET A 71 -5.70 -11.35 8.21
CA MET A 71 -6.02 -11.88 9.54
C MET A 71 -7.46 -11.46 9.80
N GLY A 72 -8.36 -12.15 9.10
CA GLY A 72 -9.62 -12.54 9.70
C GLY A 72 -9.26 -13.52 10.83
N ASP A 73 -8.87 -12.96 11.97
CA ASP A 73 -8.96 -13.68 13.23
C ASP A 73 -10.46 -13.94 13.47
N GLU A 74 -10.77 -15.23 13.62
CA GLU A 74 -12.04 -15.88 14.03
C GLU A 74 -13.09 -16.22 12.97
#